data_AF-A0A2D7HQA6-F1
#
_entry.id   AF-A0A2D7HQA6-F1
#
_cell.length_a   1.000
_cell.length_b   1.000
_cell.length_c   1.000
_cell.angle_alpha   90.00
_cell.angle_beta   90.00
_cell.angle_gamma   90.00
#
_symmetry.space_group_name_H-M   'P 1'
#
loop_
_entity.id
_entity.type
_entity.pdbx_description
1 polymer ?
#
loop_
_entity_poly.entity_id
_entity_poly.type
_entity_poly.pdbx_seq_one_letter_code
_entity_poly.pdbx_strand_id
1 'polypeptide(L)'
;MTKKHFICTHTWLNEDAKKAGTEATSNMTEREFFDSVKTDKAETLAHWMGKEDFFFCHWYADSADDIMDALDKGGYHELMITMPSEMQRFVSVDNMKDRKLINPED
;
A
#
# COMPACT_ATOMS: atom_id res chain seq x y z
N MET A 1 18.30 4.01 -1.03
CA MET A 1 18.49 4.07 0.43
C MET A 1 18.12 2.69 0.98
N THR A 2 17.96 2.48 2.29
CA THR A 2 17.36 1.23 2.78
C THR A 2 15.85 1.42 2.83
N LYS A 3 15.09 0.65 2.05
CA LYS A 3 13.63 0.67 2.05
C LYS A 3 13.07 0.42 3.46
N LYS A 4 11.94 1.04 3.75
CA LYS A 4 11.23 1.00 5.03
C LYS A 4 9.81 0.47 4.83
N HIS A 5 9.19 0.00 5.91
CA HIS A 5 7.80 -0.41 5.87
C HIS A 5 6.88 0.79 6.12
N PHE A 6 5.80 0.85 5.36
CA PHE A 6 4.73 1.82 5.56
C PHE A 6 3.38 1.10 5.59
N ILE A 7 2.46 1.59 6.41
CA ILE A 7 1.04 1.30 6.22
C ILE A 7 0.41 2.54 5.59
N CYS A 8 -0.23 2.36 4.45
CA CYS A 8 -1.00 3.41 3.81
C CYS A 8 -2.47 3.17 4.12
N THR A 9 -3.12 4.20 4.67
CA THR A 9 -4.58 4.25 4.74
C THR A 9 -5.07 4.99 3.50
N HIS A 10 -5.95 4.36 2.73
CA HIS A 10 -6.54 4.93 1.53
C HIS A 10 -8.03 5.17 1.78
N THR A 11 -8.57 6.24 1.22
CA THR A 11 -10.02 6.45 1.09
C THR A 11 -10.35 6.90 -0.32
N TRP A 12 -11.48 6.46 -0.85
CA TRP A 12 -11.95 6.94 -2.14
C TRP A 12 -12.29 8.43 -2.08
N LEU A 13 -12.08 9.14 -3.19
CA LEU A 13 -12.45 10.56 -3.29
C LEU A 13 -13.96 10.76 -3.30
N ASN A 14 -14.69 9.81 -3.90
CA ASN A 14 -16.14 9.79 -4.01
C ASN A 14 -16.61 8.40 -4.52
N GLU A 15 -17.93 8.19 -4.59
CA GLU A 15 -18.54 6.94 -5.05
C GLU A 15 -18.20 6.58 -6.51
N ASP A 16 -18.06 7.57 -7.39
CA ASP A 16 -17.70 7.30 -8.79
C ASP A 16 -16.26 6.79 -8.90
N ALA A 17 -15.34 7.36 -8.13
CA ALA A 17 -13.96 6.89 -8.03
C ALA A 17 -13.88 5.49 -7.41
N LYS A 18 -14.68 5.20 -6.37
CA LYS A 18 -14.81 3.86 -5.79
C LYS A 18 -15.27 2.84 -6.81
N LYS A 19 -16.31 3.17 -7.57
CA LYS A 19 -16.83 2.30 -8.63
C LYS A 19 -15.79 2.06 -9.71
N ALA A 20 -15.16 3.11 -10.23
CA ALA A 20 -14.13 3.00 -11.26
C ALA A 20 -12.93 2.17 -10.80
N GLY A 21 -12.42 2.41 -9.59
CA GLY A 21 -11.29 1.67 -9.02
C GLY A 21 -11.60 0.20 -8.76
N THR A 22 -12.80 -0.11 -8.24
CA THR A 22 -13.22 -1.50 -7.99
C THR A 22 -13.51 -2.25 -9.29
N GLU A 23 -14.13 -1.62 -10.29
CA GLU A 23 -14.33 -2.21 -11.62
C GLU A 23 -12.99 -2.48 -12.31
N ALA A 24 -12.05 -1.53 -12.27
CA ALA A 24 -10.71 -1.70 -12.85
C ALA A 24 -9.96 -2.87 -12.21
N THR A 25 -9.90 -2.90 -10.88
CA THR A 25 -9.16 -3.94 -10.14
C THR A 25 -9.82 -5.31 -10.20
N SER A 26 -11.15 -5.40 -10.37
CA SER A 26 -11.86 -6.68 -10.52
C SER A 26 -11.52 -7.46 -11.79
N ASN A 27 -10.95 -6.78 -12.79
CA ASN A 27 -10.54 -7.38 -14.06
C ASN A 27 -9.04 -7.74 -14.10
N MET A 28 -8.33 -7.63 -12.97
CA MET A 28 -6.90 -7.89 -12.86
C MET A 28 -6.65 -9.14 -11.99
N THR A 29 -5.58 -9.87 -12.30
CA THR A 29 -5.01 -10.84 -11.37
C THR A 29 -4.28 -10.12 -10.23
N GLU A 30 -4.08 -10.82 -9.10
CA GLU A 30 -3.31 -10.28 -7.97
C GLU A 30 -1.92 -9.81 -8.41
N ARG A 31 -1.24 -10.59 -9.27
CA ARG A 31 0.08 -10.24 -9.82
C ARG A 31 0.04 -8.94 -10.61
N GLU A 32 -0.93 -8.79 -11.52
CA GLU A 32 -1.06 -7.58 -12.33
C GLU A 32 -1.35 -6.36 -11.45
N PHE A 33 -2.17 -6.51 -10.40
CA PHE A 33 -2.42 -5.43 -9.45
C PHE A 33 -1.12 -4.98 -8.76
N PHE A 34 -0.37 -5.91 -8.15
CA PHE A 34 0.88 -5.58 -7.46
C PHE A 34 1.95 -5.03 -8.41
N ASP A 35 2.04 -5.55 -9.64
CA ASP A 35 2.99 -5.08 -10.65
C ASP A 35 2.62 -3.70 -11.19
N SER A 36 1.33 -3.35 -11.25
CA SER A 36 0.86 -2.05 -11.76
C SER A 36 1.36 -0.85 -10.94
N VAL A 37 1.56 -1.06 -9.65
CA VAL A 37 2.03 -0.05 -8.69
C VAL A 37 3.46 -0.31 -8.21
N LYS A 38 4.20 -1.18 -8.90
CA LYS A 38 5.59 -1.48 -8.55
C LYS A 38 6.57 -0.53 -9.24
N THR A 39 7.56 -0.07 -8.49
CA THR A 39 8.72 0.68 -8.98
C THR A 39 10.01 0.14 -8.35
N ASP A 40 11.16 0.63 -8.79
CA ASP A 40 12.45 0.28 -8.16
C ASP A 40 12.49 0.73 -6.69
N LYS A 41 11.78 1.81 -6.36
CA LYS A 41 11.83 2.47 -5.06
C LYS A 41 10.68 2.12 -4.13
N ALA A 42 9.55 1.61 -4.64
CA ALA A 42 8.37 1.28 -3.86
C ALA A 42 7.68 0.01 -4.40
N GLU A 43 7.22 -0.85 -3.49
CA GLU A 43 6.38 -1.99 -3.83
C GLU A 43 5.34 -2.25 -2.74
N THR A 44 4.15 -2.67 -3.14
CA THR A 44 3.10 -3.09 -2.21
C THR A 44 3.29 -4.57 -1.86
N LEU A 45 3.28 -4.89 -0.57
CA LEU A 45 3.49 -6.24 -0.05
C LEU A 45 2.18 -6.94 0.35
N ALA A 46 1.16 -6.16 0.72
CA ALA A 46 -0.15 -6.68 1.08
C ALA A 46 -1.23 -5.61 0.90
N HIS A 47 -2.45 -6.07 0.64
CA HIS A 47 -3.62 -5.24 0.39
C HIS A 47 -4.83 -5.78 1.16
N TRP A 48 -5.56 -4.90 1.85
CA TRP A 48 -6.78 -5.23 2.56
C TRP A 48 -7.87 -4.22 2.22
N MET A 49 -8.93 -4.67 1.57
CA MET A 49 -10.09 -3.86 1.22
C MET A 49 -11.37 -4.56 1.66
N GLY A 50 -12.23 -3.82 2.35
CA GLY A 50 -13.57 -4.25 2.73
C GLY A 50 -14.64 -3.57 1.88
N LYS A 51 -15.87 -3.52 2.38
CA LYS A 51 -16.98 -2.78 1.75
C LYS A 51 -17.00 -1.30 2.11
N GLU A 52 -16.33 -0.96 3.21
CA GLU A 52 -16.20 0.40 3.73
C GLU A 52 -15.37 1.29 2.79
N ASP A 53 -15.35 2.59 3.06
CA ASP A 53 -14.68 3.56 2.19
C ASP A 53 -13.16 3.63 2.39
N PHE A 54 -12.65 2.96 3.44
CA PHE A 54 -11.23 2.88 3.74
C PHE A 54 -10.65 1.50 3.45
N PHE A 55 -9.41 1.48 2.98
CA PHE A 55 -8.63 0.27 2.77
C PHE A 55 -7.15 0.51 3.07
N PHE A 56 -6.40 -0.58 3.22
CA PHE A 56 -5.03 -0.54 3.71
C PHE A 56 -4.09 -1.26 2.77
N CYS A 57 -2.93 -0.66 2.55
CA CYS A 57 -1.85 -1.28 1.81
C CYS A 57 -0.58 -1.27 2.67
N HIS A 58 0.08 -2.41 2.76
CA HIS A 58 1.43 -2.50 3.31
C HIS A 58 2.43 -2.22 2.19
N TRP A 59 3.26 -1.22 2.37
CA TRP A 59 4.27 -0.80 1.40
C TRP A 59 5.68 -1.02 1.93
N TYR A 60 6.61 -1.27 1.00
CA TYR A 60 8.04 -1.27 1.23
C TYR A 60 8.71 -0.28 0.27
N ALA A 61 9.16 0.85 0.80
CA ALA A 61 9.56 2.00 -0.01
C ALA A 61 10.73 2.79 0.57
N ASP A 62 11.45 3.54 -0.28
CA ASP A 62 12.53 4.43 0.15
C ASP A 62 11.99 5.66 0.93
N SER A 63 10.80 6.17 0.54
CA SER A 63 10.11 7.28 1.21
C SER A 63 8.58 7.23 1.01
N ALA A 64 7.84 8.09 1.72
CA ALA A 64 6.40 8.27 1.50
C ALA A 64 6.10 8.84 0.09
N ASP A 65 6.95 9.74 -0.41
CA ASP A 65 6.79 10.32 -1.75
C ASP A 65 6.96 9.27 -2.85
N ASP A 66 7.89 8.32 -2.69
CA ASP A 66 8.07 7.22 -3.65
C ASP A 66 6.83 6.29 -3.71
N ILE A 67 6.01 6.24 -2.66
CA ILE A 67 4.71 5.54 -2.69
C ILE A 67 3.70 6.34 -3.51
N MET A 68 3.66 7.67 -3.35
CA MET A 68 2.77 8.53 -4.13
C MET A 68 3.11 8.46 -5.62
N ASP A 69 4.39 8.53 -5.99
CA ASP A 69 4.86 8.36 -7.37
C ASP A 69 4.44 7.01 -7.98
N ALA A 70 4.47 5.94 -7.17
CA ALA A 70 4.05 4.61 -7.60
C ALA A 70 2.53 4.52 -7.83
N LEU A 71 1.74 5.19 -6.99
CA LEU A 71 0.29 5.29 -7.14
C LEU A 71 -0.12 6.16 -8.34
N ASP A 72 0.61 7.25 -8.59
CA ASP A 72 0.45 8.10 -9.78
C ASP A 72 0.69 7.31 -11.06
N LYS A 73 1.80 6.56 -11.12
CA LYS A 73 2.12 5.67 -12.24
C LYS A 73 1.01 4.65 -12.51
N GLY A 74 0.40 4.12 -11.44
CA GLY A 74 -0.72 3.18 -11.54
C GLY A 74 -2.08 3.81 -11.87
N GLY A 75 -2.16 5.15 -11.91
CA GLY A 75 -3.42 5.89 -12.15
C GLY A 75 -4.37 5.94 -10.94
N TYR A 76 -3.89 5.62 -9.73
CA TYR A 76 -4.74 5.54 -8.54
C TYR A 76 -4.80 6.84 -7.73
N HIS A 77 -3.82 7.74 -7.87
CA HIS A 77 -3.79 9.00 -7.11
C HIS A 77 -5.01 9.89 -7.36
N GLU A 78 -5.53 9.90 -8.59
CA GLU A 78 -6.73 10.66 -8.96
C GLU A 78 -8.04 10.02 -8.47
N LEU A 79 -7.98 8.83 -7.86
CA LEU A 79 -9.16 8.09 -7.38
C LEU A 79 -9.27 8.08 -5.86
N MET A 80 -8.15 8.26 -5.14
CA MET A 80 -8.10 8.08 -3.70
C MET A 80 -7.18 9.05 -2.99
N ILE A 81 -7.54 9.41 -1.76
CA ILE A 81 -6.66 10.10 -0.83
C ILE A 81 -5.84 9.04 -0.10
N THR A 82 -4.53 9.25 -0.01
CA THR A 82 -3.61 8.32 0.63
C THR A 82 -2.87 9.00 1.78
N MET A 83 -2.83 8.33 2.93
CA MET A 83 -2.04 8.74 4.09
C MET A 83 -1.00 7.65 4.41
N PRO A 84 0.26 7.84 4.00
CA PRO A 84 1.37 6.95 4.38
C PRO A 84 1.79 7.16 5.83
N SER A 85 2.06 6.08 6.55
CA SER A 85 2.64 6.10 7.89
C SER A 85 3.80 5.11 7.97
N GLU A 86 4.99 5.58 8.35
CA GLU A 86 6.17 4.71 8.50
C GLU A 86 6.00 3.77 9.71
N MET A 87 6.25 2.48 9.51
CA MET A 87 6.08 1.44 10.51
C MET A 87 7.46 0.85 10.89
N GLN A 88 7.93 1.11 12.10
CA GLN A 88 9.21 0.58 12.61
C GLN A 88 9.14 -0.92 12.89
N ARG A 89 7.93 -1.47 13.03
CA ARG A 89 7.69 -2.87 13.33
C ARG A 89 6.70 -3.48 12.33
N PHE A 90 7.19 -4.46 11.57
CA PHE A 90 6.36 -5.38 10.79
C PHE A 90 6.70 -6.82 11.19
N VAL A 91 5.68 -7.59 11.55
CA VAL A 91 5.79 -9.00 11.91
C VAL A 91 4.64 -9.78 11.26
N SER A 92 4.93 -10.98 10.78
CA SER A 92 3.92 -11.88 10.21
C SER A 92 4.17 -13.31 10.67
N VAL A 93 3.07 -14.05 10.88
CA VAL A 93 3.10 -15.48 11.21
C VAL A 93 3.73 -16.31 10.09
N ASP A 94 3.64 -15.85 8.84
CA ASP A 94 4.19 -16.52 7.68
C ASP A 94 5.72 -16.35 7.56
N ASN A 95 6.32 -15.47 8.38
CA ASN A 95 7.74 -15.15 8.35
C ASN A 95 8.31 -14.93 9.77
N MET A 96 8.02 -15.86 10.68
CA MET A 96 8.57 -15.82 12.04
C MET A 96 10.07 -16.09 12.03
N LYS A 97 10.84 -15.27 12.76
CA LYS A 97 12.31 -15.38 12.87
C LYS A 97 12.82 -15.48 14.31
N ASP A 98 11.92 -15.62 15.29
CA ASP A 98 12.22 -15.68 16.74
C ASP A 98 13.16 -14.58 17.25
N ARG A 99 12.98 -13.36 16.75
CA ARG A 99 13.73 -12.17 17.18
C ARG A 99 12.89 -11.35 18.16
N LYS A 100 13.54 -10.60 19.05
CA LYS A 100 12.85 -9.60 19.88
C LYS A 100 12.13 -8.59 18.98
N LEU A 101 10.94 -8.16 19.41
CA LEU A 101 10.17 -7.13 18.72
C LEU A 101 10.90 -5.78 18.81
N ILE A 102 10.92 -5.03 17.71
CA ILE A 102 11.50 -3.68 17.64
C ILE A 102 10.61 -2.71 18.42
N ASN A 103 11.08 -2.06 19.48
CA ASN A 103 10.32 -0.99 20.12
C ASN A 103 10.30 0.27 19.22
N PRO A 104 9.14 0.80 18.79
CA PRO A 104 9.11 2.01 17.95
C PRO A 104 9.56 3.29 18.65
N GLU A 105 9.61 3.28 19.99
CA GLU A 105 10.01 4.43 20.81
C GLU A 105 11.50 4.40 21.21
N ASP A 106 12.21 3.30 20.92
CA ASP A 106 13.66 3.16 21.15
C ASP A 106 14.45 3.72 19.95
#